data_AF-A0A9D9DCL3-F1
#
_entry.id   AF-A0A9D9DCL3-F1
#
_cell.length_a   1.000
_cell.length_b   1.000
_cell.length_c   1.000
_cell.angle_alpha   90.00
_cell.angle_beta   90.00
_cell.angle_gamma   90.00
#
_symmetry.space_group_name_H-M   'P 1'
#
loop_
_entity.id
_entity.type
_entity.pdbx_description
1 polymer ?
#
loop_
_entity_poly.entity_id
_entity_poly.type
_entity_poly.pdbx_seq_one_letter_code
_entity_poly.pdbx_strand_id
1 'polypeptide(L)'
;MEDVRVKRYNDATDKLIAQVESVDLPYGFRKTYNMTNMMYMFRLAFCEPLIRNAILSPVYEQERIESGRYSAGFCSVASYTWSQLFRWSNGEEFWRLKAYSGNCSVPGLTDHVWLENAVDGQILDITFDQSIDGRGNILEIPYHLGQTVGSNFEYPRANTFAALMGIDLQHVFIDNMFRRALSKQL
;
A
#
# COMPACT_ATOMS: atom_id res chain seq x y z
N MET A 1 15.49 1.71 26.45
CA MET A 1 15.15 2.80 25.52
C MET A 1 14.70 2.15 24.23
N GLU A 2 13.45 2.36 23.83
CA GLU A 2 12.97 1.90 22.52
C GLU A 2 13.77 2.63 21.43
N ASP A 3 14.21 1.91 20.40
CA ASP A 3 14.91 2.52 19.26
C ASP A 3 13.98 3.57 18.64
N VAL A 4 14.45 4.82 18.52
CA VAL A 4 13.68 5.95 17.99
C VAL A 4 13.08 5.63 16.61
N ARG A 5 13.75 4.77 15.82
CA ARG A 5 13.27 4.31 14.52
C ARG A 5 12.05 3.39 14.62
N VAL A 6 12.06 2.47 15.58
CA VAL A 6 10.92 1.57 15.87
C VAL A 6 9.73 2.38 16.36
N LYS A 7 9.95 3.34 17.26
CA LYS A 7 8.87 4.21 17.74
C LYS A 7 8.20 4.96 16.59
N ARG A 8 8.98 5.56 15.68
CA ARG A 8 8.44 6.28 14.51
C ARG A 8 7.60 5.38 13.61
N TYR A 9 8.05 4.14 13.39
CA TYR A 9 7.31 3.16 12.63
C TYR A 9 5.96 2.81 13.26
N ASN A 10 5.93 2.67 14.59
CA ASN A 10 4.72 2.42 15.36
C ASN A 10 3.78 3.64 15.34
N ASP A 11 4.31 4.84 15.58
CA ASP A 11 3.52 6.09 15.50
C ASP A 11 2.89 6.25 14.10
N ALA A 12 3.63 5.93 13.03
CA ALA A 12 3.11 5.95 11.67
C ALA A 12 2.03 4.89 11.43
N THR A 13 2.20 3.71 12.02
CA THR A 13 1.20 2.63 11.97
C THR A 13 -0.09 3.07 12.65
N ASP A 14 -0.03 3.63 13.85
CA ASP A 14 -1.21 4.12 14.58
C ASP A 14 -1.93 5.22 13.80
N LYS A 15 -1.19 6.11 13.13
CA LYS A 15 -1.77 7.13 12.26
C LYS A 15 -2.51 6.51 11.06
N LEU A 16 -1.94 5.50 10.41
CA LEU A 16 -2.60 4.79 9.32
C LEU A 16 -3.86 4.07 9.78
N ILE A 17 -3.80 3.47 10.98
CA ILE A 17 -4.93 2.80 11.60
C ILE A 17 -6.08 3.77 11.86
N ALA A 18 -5.81 4.88 12.53
CA ALA A 18 -6.82 5.92 12.76
C ALA A 18 -7.40 6.45 11.44
N GLN A 19 -6.55 6.59 10.41
CA GLN A 19 -7.01 7.02 9.10
C GLN A 19 -7.97 6.01 8.47
N VAL A 20 -7.63 4.72 8.42
CA VAL A 20 -8.51 3.70 7.80
C VAL A 20 -9.77 3.43 8.63
N GLU A 21 -9.71 3.60 9.95
CA GLU A 21 -10.90 3.55 10.83
C GLU A 21 -11.88 4.68 10.55
N SER A 22 -11.38 5.84 10.15
CA SER A 22 -12.21 7.02 9.83
C SER A 22 -12.85 6.95 8.44
N VAL A 23 -12.48 5.99 7.60
CA VAL A 23 -13.03 5.85 6.24
C VAL A 23 -14.51 5.46 6.34
N ASP A 24 -15.37 6.34 5.85
CA ASP A 24 -16.79 6.02 5.71
C ASP A 24 -16.96 5.00 4.58
N LEU A 25 -17.49 3.82 4.91
CA LEU A 25 -17.64 2.73 3.96
C LEU A 25 -19.03 2.82 3.32
N PRO A 26 -19.10 3.17 2.02
CA PRO A 26 -20.36 3.40 1.34
C PRO A 26 -21.21 2.12 1.23
N TYR A 27 -22.51 2.31 1.04
CA TYR A 27 -23.45 1.21 0.82
C TYR A 27 -23.00 0.33 -0.36
N GLY A 28 -23.01 -0.99 -0.16
CA GLY A 28 -22.55 -1.96 -1.17
C GLY A 28 -21.04 -2.23 -1.16
N PHE A 29 -20.27 -1.62 -0.25
CA PHE A 29 -18.87 -2.00 -0.01
C PHE A 29 -18.77 -3.41 0.60
N ARG A 30 -17.94 -4.28 0.03
CA ARG A 30 -17.75 -5.65 0.53
C ARG A 30 -16.64 -5.68 1.58
N LYS A 31 -17.02 -5.84 2.85
CA LYS A 31 -16.07 -6.06 3.95
C LYS A 31 -15.55 -7.51 4.01
N THR A 32 -15.09 -8.07 2.89
CA THR A 32 -14.44 -9.40 2.90
C THR A 32 -13.29 -9.42 3.91
N TYR A 33 -12.60 -8.28 4.00
CA TYR A 33 -11.55 -8.01 4.97
C TYR A 33 -11.90 -6.76 5.77
N ASN A 34 -11.43 -6.70 7.02
CA ASN A 34 -11.49 -5.50 7.84
C ASN A 34 -10.25 -4.61 7.53
N MET A 35 -10.47 -3.36 7.13
CA MET A 35 -9.39 -2.45 6.72
C MET A 35 -8.36 -2.21 7.82
N THR A 36 -8.81 -2.00 9.06
CA THR A 36 -7.96 -1.79 10.23
C THR A 36 -7.05 -3.00 10.47
N ASN A 37 -7.63 -4.21 10.54
CA ASN A 37 -6.85 -5.43 10.73
C ASN A 37 -5.88 -5.67 9.57
N MET A 38 -6.30 -5.41 8.33
CA MET A 38 -5.43 -5.54 7.16
C MET A 38 -4.26 -4.57 7.20
N MET A 39 -4.49 -3.33 7.64
CA MET A 39 -3.42 -2.36 7.82
C MET A 39 -2.42 -2.85 8.87
N TYR A 40 -2.88 -3.33 10.03
CA TYR A 40 -1.98 -3.95 11.02
C TYR A 40 -1.18 -5.11 10.43
N MET A 41 -1.82 -6.01 9.68
CA MET A 41 -1.13 -7.14 9.07
C MET A 41 -0.08 -6.70 8.04
N PHE A 42 -0.36 -5.70 7.21
CA PHE A 42 0.62 -5.16 6.26
C PHE A 42 1.83 -4.59 7.00
N ARG A 43 1.59 -3.81 8.06
CA ARG A 43 2.65 -3.19 8.85
C ARG A 43 3.49 -4.23 9.61
N LEU A 44 2.88 -5.29 10.13
CA LEU A 44 3.63 -6.42 10.68
C LEU A 44 4.44 -7.15 9.59
N ALA A 45 3.85 -7.36 8.41
CA ALA A 45 4.49 -8.05 7.30
C ALA A 45 5.77 -7.35 6.81
N PHE A 46 5.84 -6.01 6.84
CA PHE A 46 7.06 -5.28 6.51
C PHE A 46 8.21 -5.56 7.50
N CYS A 47 7.87 -5.91 8.75
CA CYS A 47 8.83 -6.29 9.79
C CYS A 47 9.21 -7.78 9.75
N GLU A 48 8.58 -8.60 8.92
CA GLU A 48 8.86 -10.04 8.85
C GLU A 48 10.02 -10.38 7.91
N PRO A 49 11.11 -11.00 8.40
CA PRO A 49 12.28 -11.32 7.56
C PRO A 49 11.96 -12.18 6.34
N LEU A 50 11.07 -13.18 6.50
CA LEU A 50 10.70 -14.07 5.40
C LEU A 50 10.00 -13.29 4.27
N ILE A 51 9.11 -12.35 4.62
CA ILE A 51 8.40 -11.52 3.65
C ILE A 51 9.37 -10.54 2.98
N ARG A 52 10.22 -9.87 3.76
CA ARG A 52 11.22 -8.96 3.21
C ARG A 52 12.14 -9.66 2.21
N ASN A 53 12.67 -10.84 2.56
CA ASN A 53 13.56 -11.59 1.69
C ASN A 53 12.87 -12.06 0.39
N ALA A 54 11.57 -12.33 0.44
CA ALA A 54 10.80 -12.75 -0.73
C ALA A 54 10.43 -11.57 -1.64
N ILE A 55 10.24 -10.38 -1.07
CA ILE A 55 9.65 -9.24 -1.78
C ILE A 55 10.68 -8.16 -2.14
N LEU A 56 11.60 -7.84 -1.24
CA LEU A 56 12.50 -6.70 -1.38
C LEU A 56 13.75 -7.05 -2.19
N SER A 57 14.26 -6.06 -2.91
CA SER A 57 15.62 -6.12 -3.43
C SER A 57 16.63 -5.92 -2.28
N PRO A 58 17.88 -6.39 -2.41
CA PRO A 58 18.89 -6.23 -1.37
C PRO A 58 19.13 -4.78 -0.95
N VAL A 59 18.95 -3.81 -1.88
CA VAL A 59 19.12 -2.38 -1.60
C VAL A 59 18.14 -1.91 -0.51
N TYR A 60 16.88 -2.33 -0.57
CA TYR A 60 15.88 -1.92 0.44
C TYR A 60 16.10 -2.58 1.80
N GLU A 61 16.61 -3.82 1.85
CA GLU A 61 16.97 -4.44 3.14
C GLU A 61 18.16 -3.71 3.77
N GLN A 62 19.14 -3.29 2.96
CA GLN A 62 20.25 -2.47 3.43
C GLN A 62 19.76 -1.11 3.96
N GLU A 63 18.90 -0.42 3.21
CA GLU A 63 18.29 0.84 3.65
C GLU A 63 17.55 0.68 4.99
N ARG A 64 16.80 -0.41 5.18
CA ARG A 64 16.13 -0.70 6.45
C ARG A 64 17.13 -0.80 7.60
N ILE A 65 18.22 -1.54 7.42
CA ILE A 65 19.25 -1.75 8.45
C ILE A 65 19.92 -0.43 8.82
N GLU A 66 20.28 0.37 7.81
CA GLU A 66 21.03 1.62 8.00
C GLU A 66 20.16 2.75 8.57
N SER A 67 18.94 2.91 8.06
CA SER A 67 18.12 4.10 8.30
C SER A 67 16.81 3.83 9.04
N GLY A 68 16.43 2.57 9.26
CA GLY A 68 15.16 2.21 9.89
C GLY A 68 13.94 2.46 9.01
N ARG A 69 14.09 2.49 7.68
CA ARG A 69 12.99 2.63 6.73
C ARG A 69 12.27 1.30 6.53
N TYR A 70 11.50 0.86 7.51
CA TYR A 70 10.86 -0.47 7.52
C TYR A 70 9.91 -0.72 6.35
N SER A 71 9.21 0.30 5.87
CA SER A 71 8.25 0.19 4.76
C SER A 71 8.86 0.43 3.37
N ALA A 72 10.16 0.74 3.28
CA ALA A 72 10.81 1.00 2.00
C ALA A 72 10.75 -0.21 1.05
N GLY A 73 10.45 0.08 -0.22
CA GLY A 73 10.37 -0.94 -1.27
C GLY A 73 9.06 -1.74 -1.30
N PHE A 74 8.12 -1.46 -0.39
CA PHE A 74 6.79 -2.08 -0.36
C PHE A 74 5.68 -1.27 -1.02
N CYS A 75 5.91 0.00 -1.37
CA CYS A 75 4.86 0.95 -1.79
C CYS A 75 3.96 0.41 -2.92
N SER A 76 4.55 -0.18 -3.97
CA SER A 76 3.80 -0.73 -5.10
C SER A 76 3.03 -2.01 -4.72
N VAL A 77 3.68 -2.92 -3.98
CA VAL A 77 3.10 -4.20 -3.57
C VAL A 77 1.96 -3.99 -2.60
N ALA A 78 2.16 -3.20 -1.56
CA ALA A 78 1.15 -2.88 -0.57
C ALA A 78 -0.06 -2.17 -1.21
N SER A 79 0.19 -1.10 -1.98
CA SER A 79 -0.89 -0.36 -2.65
C SER A 79 -1.65 -1.26 -3.62
N TYR A 80 -0.96 -2.06 -4.43
CA TYR A 80 -1.63 -2.99 -5.35
C TYR A 80 -2.49 -4.00 -4.58
N THR A 81 -1.94 -4.70 -3.59
CA THR A 81 -2.69 -5.68 -2.79
C THR A 81 -3.92 -5.03 -2.16
N TRP A 82 -3.78 -3.86 -1.56
CA TRP A 82 -4.89 -3.13 -0.96
C TRP A 82 -6.00 -2.78 -1.97
N SER A 83 -5.64 -2.28 -3.16
CA SER A 83 -6.61 -1.93 -4.20
C SER A 83 -7.39 -3.14 -4.75
N GLN A 84 -6.83 -4.36 -4.65
CA GLN A 84 -7.57 -5.58 -5.00
C GLN A 84 -8.47 -6.07 -3.88
N LEU A 85 -8.02 -5.99 -2.62
CA LEU A 85 -8.81 -6.47 -1.47
C LEU A 85 -10.03 -5.60 -1.19
N PHE A 86 -9.91 -4.30 -1.46
CA PHE A 86 -10.93 -3.31 -1.12
C PHE A 86 -11.49 -2.69 -2.40
N ARG A 87 -12.50 -3.38 -2.94
CA ARG A 87 -13.24 -2.97 -4.12
C ARG A 87 -14.74 -2.88 -3.85
N TRP A 88 -15.41 -2.18 -4.73
CA TRP A 88 -16.87 -2.20 -4.81
C TRP A 88 -17.37 -3.61 -5.13
N SER A 89 -18.63 -3.89 -4.79
CA SER A 89 -19.27 -5.19 -5.07
C SER A 89 -19.31 -5.52 -6.57
N ASN A 90 -19.34 -4.50 -7.44
CA ASN A 90 -19.26 -4.62 -8.90
C ASN A 90 -17.82 -4.81 -9.42
N GLY A 91 -16.80 -4.90 -8.56
CA GLY A 91 -15.40 -5.08 -8.94
C GLY A 91 -14.66 -3.80 -9.36
N GLU A 92 -15.32 -2.63 -9.29
CA GLU A 92 -14.66 -1.35 -9.52
C GLU A 92 -13.72 -0.95 -8.36
N GLU A 93 -12.76 -0.09 -8.68
CA GLU A 93 -11.76 0.38 -7.73
C GLU A 93 -12.42 1.32 -6.69
N PHE A 94 -12.30 0.97 -5.41
CA PHE A 94 -12.59 1.91 -4.31
C PHE A 94 -11.34 2.75 -4.00
N TRP A 95 -10.16 2.16 -4.14
CA TRP A 95 -8.86 2.83 -4.07
C TRP A 95 -8.16 2.75 -5.43
N ARG A 96 -7.93 3.91 -6.06
CA ARG A 96 -7.18 4.02 -7.31
C ARG A 96 -5.69 4.01 -7.01
N LEU A 97 -4.93 3.23 -7.79
CA LEU A 97 -3.48 3.30 -7.71
C LEU A 97 -3.01 4.62 -8.32
N LYS A 98 -2.19 5.34 -7.57
CA LYS A 98 -1.48 6.53 -8.01
C LYS A 98 0.00 6.25 -7.96
N ALA A 99 0.72 6.70 -8.97
CA ALA A 99 2.17 6.64 -8.96
C ALA A 99 2.77 7.94 -9.47
N TYR A 100 3.95 8.25 -9.00
CA TYR A 100 4.78 9.32 -9.53
C TYR A 100 6.13 8.73 -9.93
N SER A 101 6.51 8.93 -11.19
CA SER A 101 7.84 8.60 -11.72
C SER A 101 8.65 9.88 -11.90
N GLY A 102 9.87 9.90 -11.36
CA GLY A 102 10.69 11.10 -11.32
C GLY A 102 11.11 11.62 -12.70
N ASN A 103 10.61 12.80 -13.08
CA ASN A 103 11.38 13.81 -13.83
C ASN A 103 11.57 15.10 -13.01
N CYS A 104 11.19 15.11 -11.72
CA CYS A 104 11.51 16.18 -10.77
C CYS A 104 12.19 15.53 -9.56
N SER A 105 13.52 15.55 -9.60
CA SER A 105 14.43 14.95 -8.64
C SER A 105 14.32 15.60 -7.26
N VAL A 106 13.54 14.99 -6.37
CA VAL A 106 13.99 14.86 -4.97
C VAL A 106 14.97 13.68 -4.97
N PRO A 107 16.27 13.87 -4.68
CA PRO A 107 17.22 12.78 -4.59
C PRO A 107 16.71 11.68 -3.64
N GLY A 108 16.47 10.47 -4.15
CA GLY A 108 16.03 9.30 -3.38
C GLY A 108 14.55 8.86 -3.54
N LEU A 109 13.75 9.51 -4.40
CA LEU A 109 12.32 9.19 -4.62
C LEU A 109 12.02 8.86 -6.09
N THR A 110 12.77 7.94 -6.68
CA THR A 110 12.69 7.72 -8.14
C THR A 110 11.39 7.06 -8.61
N ASP A 111 10.67 6.33 -7.76
CA ASP A 111 9.29 5.89 -8.03
C ASP A 111 8.55 5.64 -6.70
N HIS A 112 7.32 6.14 -6.57
CA HIS A 112 6.46 5.91 -5.40
C HIS A 112 5.02 5.62 -5.80
N VAL A 113 4.36 4.72 -5.08
CA VAL A 113 2.98 4.28 -5.35
C VAL A 113 2.15 4.39 -4.09
N TRP A 114 0.96 4.97 -4.21
CA TRP A 114 -0.01 5.14 -3.13
C TRP A 114 -1.43 4.95 -3.67
N LEU A 115 -2.42 5.18 -2.80
CA LEU A 115 -3.83 5.03 -3.09
C LEU A 115 -4.55 6.36 -2.98
N GLU A 116 -5.49 6.59 -3.89
CA GLU A 116 -6.44 7.70 -3.84
C GLU A 116 -7.86 7.14 -3.82
N ASN A 117 -8.65 7.54 -2.84
CA ASN A 117 -10.04 7.10 -2.73
C ASN A 117 -10.82 7.59 -3.96
N ALA A 118 -11.56 6.68 -4.58
CA ALA A 118 -12.28 6.95 -5.82
C ALA A 118 -13.45 7.94 -5.66
N VAL A 119 -13.95 8.11 -4.43
CA VAL A 119 -15.14 8.90 -4.09
C VAL A 119 -14.77 10.34 -3.73
N ASP A 120 -13.85 10.51 -2.77
CA ASP A 120 -13.56 11.81 -2.16
C ASP A 120 -12.11 12.30 -2.40
N GLY A 121 -11.27 11.50 -3.06
CA GLY A 121 -9.89 11.84 -3.34
C GLY A 121 -8.96 11.76 -2.12
N GLN A 122 -9.40 11.19 -0.99
CA GLN A 122 -8.54 10.99 0.18
C GLN A 122 -7.33 10.14 -0.20
N ILE A 123 -6.13 10.58 0.21
CA ILE A 123 -4.87 9.85 -0.03
C ILE A 123 -4.63 8.85 1.09
N LEU A 124 -4.36 7.60 0.74
CA LEU A 124 -3.84 6.58 1.63
C LEU A 124 -2.48 6.10 1.12
N ASP A 125 -1.42 6.47 1.83
CA ASP A 125 -0.07 5.96 1.57
C ASP A 125 0.36 5.07 2.73
N ILE A 126 0.28 3.75 2.50
CA ILE A 126 0.58 2.70 3.48
C ILE A 126 2.06 2.74 3.92
N THR A 127 2.89 3.46 3.19
CA THR A 127 4.34 3.49 3.28
C THR A 127 4.89 4.91 3.40
N PHE A 128 4.09 5.89 3.83
CA PHE A 128 4.52 7.30 3.90
C PHE A 128 5.75 7.51 4.80
N ASP A 129 5.93 6.64 5.78
CA ASP A 129 7.04 6.65 6.73
C ASP A 129 8.37 6.22 6.10
N GLN A 130 8.36 5.70 4.86
CA GLN A 130 9.58 5.44 4.14
C GLN A 130 10.28 6.73 3.70
N SER A 131 9.61 7.88 3.67
CA SER A 131 10.23 9.12 3.19
C SER A 131 10.90 9.85 4.36
N ILE A 132 12.18 9.58 4.62
CA ILE A 132 12.95 10.19 5.70
C ILE A 132 14.19 10.89 5.13
N ASP A 133 14.44 12.15 5.51
CA ASP A 133 15.65 12.87 5.12
C ASP A 133 16.89 12.39 5.92
N GLY A 134 18.09 12.83 5.52
CA GLY A 134 19.34 12.50 6.22
C GLY A 134 19.44 13.00 7.67
N ARG A 135 18.44 13.76 8.16
CA ARG A 135 18.31 14.26 9.54
C ARG A 135 17.24 13.50 10.32
N GLY A 136 16.55 12.54 9.70
CA GLY A 136 15.52 11.75 10.32
C GLY A 136 14.12 12.37 10.30
N ASN A 137 13.87 13.42 9.51
CA ASN A 137 12.55 14.03 9.37
C ASN A 137 11.74 13.37 8.24
N ILE A 138 10.43 13.24 8.43
CA ILE A 138 9.55 12.77 7.35
C ILE A 138 9.49 13.83 6.26
N LEU A 139 9.84 13.43 5.04
CA LEU A 139 9.69 14.25 3.84
C LEU A 139 8.25 14.12 3.33
N GLU A 140 7.65 15.26 3.02
CA GLU A 140 6.35 15.28 2.37
C GLU A 140 6.45 14.70 0.96
N ILE A 141 5.55 13.77 0.65
CA ILE A 141 5.48 13.12 -0.66
C ILE A 141 4.60 14.01 -1.55
N PRO A 142 5.04 14.38 -2.77
CA PRO A 142 4.32 15.29 -3.64
C PRO A 142 3.16 14.58 -4.35
N TYR A 143 2.13 14.17 -3.60
CA TYR A 143 0.99 13.39 -4.14
C TYR A 143 0.27 14.08 -5.30
N HIS A 144 0.30 15.41 -5.36
CA HIS A 144 -0.29 16.19 -6.46
C HIS A 144 0.35 15.92 -7.83
N LEU A 145 1.57 15.34 -7.87
CA LEU A 145 2.23 14.95 -9.12
C LEU A 145 1.83 13.55 -9.60
N GLY A 146 1.04 12.81 -8.81
CA GLY A 146 0.69 11.44 -9.10
C GLY A 146 -0.27 11.25 -10.26
N GLN A 147 0.05 10.31 -11.13
CA GLN A 147 -0.81 9.85 -12.21
C GLN A 147 -1.51 8.56 -11.81
N THR A 148 -2.72 8.36 -12.31
CA THR A 148 -3.47 7.13 -12.08
C THR A 148 -2.85 5.98 -12.87
N VAL A 149 -2.60 4.87 -12.19
CA VAL A 149 -2.12 3.62 -12.77
C VAL A 149 -3.28 2.64 -12.78
N GLY A 150 -3.58 2.04 -13.94
CA GLY A 150 -4.65 1.02 -14.00
C GLY A 150 -4.25 -0.20 -13.18
N SER A 151 -5.14 -0.72 -12.33
CA SER A 151 -4.85 -1.87 -11.44
C SER A 151 -5.33 -3.23 -11.99
N ASN A 152 -5.67 -3.31 -13.27
CA ASN A 152 -6.28 -4.50 -13.89
C ASN A 152 -5.23 -5.36 -14.61
N PHE A 153 -4.19 -5.74 -13.90
CA PHE A 153 -3.09 -6.54 -14.42
C PHE A 153 -2.59 -7.49 -13.33
N GLU A 154 -2.11 -8.68 -13.67
CA GLU A 154 -1.53 -9.57 -12.67
C GLU A 154 -0.20 -9.03 -12.15
N TYR A 155 -0.01 -9.02 -10.83
CA TYR A 155 1.22 -8.55 -10.20
C TYR A 155 1.85 -9.62 -9.30
N PRO A 156 2.78 -10.44 -9.81
CA PRO A 156 3.31 -11.60 -9.10
C PRO A 156 3.91 -11.30 -7.72
N ARG A 157 4.64 -10.19 -7.56
CA ARG A 157 5.20 -9.79 -6.25
C ARG A 157 4.10 -9.52 -5.22
N ALA A 158 2.99 -8.92 -5.62
CA ALA A 158 1.85 -8.68 -4.74
C ALA A 158 1.11 -9.97 -4.38
N ASN A 159 1.03 -10.93 -5.32
CA ASN A 159 0.50 -12.27 -5.04
C ASN A 159 1.37 -12.99 -4.00
N THR A 160 2.69 -12.99 -4.15
CA THR A 160 3.61 -13.57 -3.16
C THR A 160 3.46 -12.91 -1.79
N PHE A 161 3.39 -11.58 -1.74
CA PHE A 161 3.21 -10.83 -0.50
C PHE A 161 1.91 -11.21 0.22
N ALA A 162 0.80 -11.24 -0.51
CA ALA A 162 -0.50 -11.63 0.02
C ALA A 162 -0.53 -13.10 0.48
N ALA A 163 0.05 -14.01 -0.30
CA ALA A 163 0.10 -15.43 0.04
C ALA A 163 0.86 -15.68 1.35
N LEU A 164 1.96 -14.96 1.58
CA LEU A 164 2.72 -15.03 2.84
C LEU A 164 1.95 -14.48 4.05
N MET A 165 0.91 -13.67 3.82
CA MET A 165 -0.06 -13.25 4.84
C MET A 165 -1.31 -14.15 4.90
N GLY A 166 -1.35 -15.25 4.15
CA GLY A 166 -2.48 -16.18 4.11
C GLY A 166 -3.65 -15.72 3.23
N ILE A 167 -3.41 -14.84 2.26
CA ILE A 167 -4.44 -14.27 1.38
C ILE A 167 -4.24 -14.75 -0.06
N ASP A 168 -5.26 -15.38 -0.63
CA ASP A 168 -5.29 -15.76 -2.05
C ASP A 168 -5.69 -14.55 -2.92
N LEU A 169 -4.71 -13.69 -3.17
CA LEU A 169 -4.91 -12.47 -3.97
C LEU A 169 -5.23 -12.78 -5.44
N GLN A 170 -4.73 -13.89 -5.96
CA GLN A 170 -4.96 -14.27 -7.36
C GLN A 170 -6.45 -14.61 -7.55
N HIS A 171 -7.03 -15.38 -6.63
CA HIS A 171 -8.46 -15.65 -6.65
C HIS A 171 -9.28 -14.35 -6.51
N VAL A 172 -8.92 -13.47 -5.56
CA VAL A 172 -9.58 -12.16 -5.39
C VAL A 172 -9.53 -11.31 -6.66
N PHE A 173 -8.38 -11.27 -7.34
CA PHE A 173 -8.20 -10.54 -8.59
C PHE A 173 -9.11 -11.08 -9.70
N ILE A 174 -9.15 -12.40 -9.88
CA ILE A 174 -10.02 -13.06 -10.87
C ILE A 174 -11.50 -12.75 -10.59
N ASP A 175 -11.91 -12.85 -9.32
CA ASP A 175 -13.26 -12.50 -8.87
C ASP A 175 -13.64 -11.06 -9.22
N ASN A 176 -12.73 -10.11 -8.97
CA ASN A 176 -12.93 -8.71 -9.28
C ASN A 176 -13.07 -8.47 -10.79
N MET A 177 -12.26 -9.16 -11.61
CA MET A 177 -12.37 -9.08 -13.07
C MET A 177 -13.74 -9.55 -13.58
N PHE A 178 -14.23 -10.69 -13.08
CA PHE A 178 -15.54 -11.21 -13.49
C PHE A 178 -16.69 -10.28 -13.10
N ARG A 179 -16.69 -9.77 -11.86
CA ARG A 179 -17.72 -8.82 -11.40
C ARG A 179 -17.79 -7.59 -12.29
N ARG A 180 -16.63 -7.03 -12.65
CA ARG A 180 -16.54 -5.85 -13.49
C ARG A 180 -16.97 -6.11 -14.93
N ALA A 181 -16.68 -7.31 -15.46
CA ALA A 181 -17.14 -7.69 -16.79
C ALA A 181 -18.68 -7.78 -16.83
N LEU A 182 -19.28 -8.40 -15.82
CA LEU A 182 -20.73 -8.54 -15.69
C LEU A 182 -21.43 -7.19 -15.49
N SER A 183 -20.85 -6.28 -14.70
CA SER A 183 -21.45 -4.98 -14.43
C SER A 183 -21.49 -4.05 -15.65
N LYS A 184 -20.67 -4.29 -16.68
CA LYS A 184 -20.66 -3.51 -17.93
C LYS A 184 -21.66 -4.01 -18.98
N GLN A 185 -22.28 -5.16 -18.74
CA GLN A 185 -23.27 -5.76 -19.65
C GLN A 185 -24.72 -5.43 -19.27
N LEU A 186 -24.93 -4.85 -18.09
CA LEU A 186 -26.20 -4.37 -17.55
C LEU A 186 -26.30 -2.85 -17.67
#